data_AF-A0A9W7PZV8-F1
#
_entry.id   AF-A0A9W7PZV8-F1
#
_cell.length_a   1.000
_cell.length_b   1.000
_cell.length_c   1.000
_cell.angle_alpha   90.00
_cell.angle_beta   90.00
_cell.angle_gamma   90.00
#
_symmetry.space_group_name_H-M   'P 1'
#
loop_
_entity.id
_entity.type
_entity.pdbx_description
1 polymer ?
#
loop_
_entity_poly.entity_id
_entity_poly.type
_entity_poly.pdbx_seq_one_letter_code
_entity_poly.pdbx_strand_id
1 'polypeptide(L)'
;MKVSSFFTNHTKNILQADVTDYEIDQTATLIESLTEEVYPQEKLMLLHEIKQAKQLSQSRNLLQNGDFTSLLGWTTSKDITIQTGNSDFKGYSLHMTGARTTGLSSSIFPTYIYQKIQEVALKPYTRYRIRGFVKQSKNMEIFISRYEQEHHVTLDVENHLGSINPYVQSNIGETQAIPFNNINNRISGDFQESLCKENIASFGQDSHTFSYTLDTGELDLSETPGMELMFQISNPDGFAILGNLEVIEERLLTSEEIQQIHEKENRWKKRKQEQQKEVETSYSQAQQAITQLFANTQFSMLKWETTLQDITMANHLLDRIPNVYHRWLPDKPGSNHSLFIQLKDHISKAYVLYYSRNTIQNGDFSAGFKYWSASRDAKINETDDKSILFIPSWSTQVSQQLHVKPNSQYLLRVRGKKEGKGNGYVKISDVGNHVETLTFTSSDNHTNQMYNESEGFITKTLSIRPYTDQLRIDIGETEGTFMIESIELLHIKV
;
A
#
# COMPACT_ATOMS: atom_id res chain seq x y z
N MET A 1 -12.93 -10.05 50.60
CA MET A 1 -12.23 -10.97 49.69
C MET A 1 -12.28 -10.37 48.29
N LYS A 2 -11.13 -10.04 47.69
CA LYS A 2 -11.05 -9.38 46.37
C LYS A 2 -11.55 -10.28 45.21
N VAL A 3 -11.46 -11.60 45.37
CA VAL A 3 -11.94 -12.56 44.35
C VAL A 3 -13.47 -12.58 44.27
N SER A 4 -14.17 -12.54 45.41
CA SER A 4 -15.64 -12.52 45.40
C SER A 4 -16.23 -11.27 44.77
N SER A 5 -15.52 -10.13 44.79
CA SER A 5 -15.95 -8.91 44.11
C SER A 5 -15.76 -8.96 42.59
N PHE A 6 -15.14 -10.01 42.03
CA PHE A 6 -15.05 -10.15 40.58
C PHE A 6 -16.35 -10.62 39.92
N PHE A 7 -17.28 -11.13 40.71
CA PHE A 7 -18.52 -11.72 40.22
C PHE A 7 -19.71 -10.80 40.49
N THR A 8 -20.70 -10.82 39.60
CA THR A 8 -21.97 -10.10 39.79
C THR A 8 -22.97 -10.90 40.63
N ASN A 9 -22.75 -12.21 40.79
CA ASN A 9 -23.68 -13.11 41.45
C ASN A 9 -23.01 -14.10 42.41
N HIS A 10 -23.83 -14.67 43.31
CA HIS A 10 -23.37 -15.63 44.32
C HIS A 10 -22.91 -16.96 43.73
N THR A 11 -23.40 -17.33 42.53
CA THR A 11 -23.02 -18.54 41.80
C THR A 11 -21.67 -18.42 41.07
N LYS A 12 -21.06 -17.22 41.06
CA LYS A 12 -19.72 -16.94 40.50
C LYS A 12 -19.54 -17.39 39.04
N ASN A 13 -20.62 -17.35 38.25
CA ASN A 13 -20.60 -17.73 36.84
C ASN A 13 -20.70 -16.54 35.89
N ILE A 14 -20.76 -15.30 36.41
CA ILE A 14 -20.77 -14.07 35.61
C ILE A 14 -19.76 -13.09 36.23
N LEU A 15 -18.82 -12.62 35.42
CA LEU A 15 -17.87 -11.57 35.80
C LEU A 15 -18.51 -10.19 35.75
N GLN A 16 -18.07 -9.29 36.63
CA GLN A 16 -18.32 -7.86 36.44
C GLN A 16 -17.60 -7.38 35.17
N ALA A 17 -18.24 -6.47 34.44
CA ALA A 17 -17.70 -6.01 33.16
C ALA A 17 -16.35 -5.31 33.36
N ASP A 18 -16.26 -4.41 34.35
CA ASP A 18 -15.11 -3.59 34.71
C ASP A 18 -13.87 -4.40 35.13
N VAL A 19 -14.04 -5.55 35.80
CA VAL A 19 -12.93 -6.46 36.13
C VAL A 19 -12.16 -6.83 34.86
N THR A 20 -10.87 -6.53 34.82
CA THR A 20 -9.98 -6.79 33.68
C THR A 20 -9.30 -8.15 33.77
N ASP A 21 -8.86 -8.67 32.62
CA ASP A 21 -8.06 -9.90 32.57
C ASP A 21 -6.73 -9.74 33.35
N TYR A 22 -6.12 -8.55 33.31
CA TYR A 22 -4.91 -8.22 34.05
C TYR A 22 -5.13 -8.26 35.57
N GLU A 23 -6.23 -7.70 36.09
CA GLU A 23 -6.53 -7.74 37.53
C GLU A 23 -6.75 -9.15 38.06
N ILE A 24 -7.34 -10.03 37.24
CA ILE A 24 -7.50 -11.45 37.55
C ILE A 24 -6.12 -12.11 37.67
N ASP A 25 -5.22 -11.87 36.71
CA ASP A 25 -3.86 -12.40 36.71
C ASP A 25 -3.05 -11.92 37.93
N GLN A 26 -3.08 -10.62 38.22
CA GLN A 26 -2.39 -10.04 39.38
C GLN A 26 -2.93 -10.61 40.69
N THR A 27 -4.26 -10.79 40.79
CA THR A 27 -4.87 -11.38 41.99
C THR A 27 -4.52 -12.87 42.12
N ALA A 28 -4.41 -13.61 41.02
CA ALA A 28 -3.95 -15.00 41.04
C ALA A 28 -2.50 -15.11 41.55
N THR A 29 -1.60 -14.24 41.09
CA THR A 29 -0.20 -14.18 41.58
C THR A 29 -0.13 -13.86 43.09
N LEU A 30 -0.98 -12.96 43.59
CA LEU A 30 -1.08 -12.66 45.02
C LEU A 30 -1.60 -13.85 45.85
N ILE A 31 -2.53 -14.65 45.30
CA ILE A 31 -3.04 -15.85 45.99
C ILE A 31 -1.97 -16.95 46.04
N GLU A 32 -1.21 -17.12 44.96
CA GLU A 32 -0.13 -18.11 44.90
C GLU A 32 0.99 -17.84 45.91
N SER A 33 1.29 -16.57 46.18
CA SER A 33 2.30 -16.16 47.16
C SER A 33 1.86 -16.32 48.63
N LEU A 34 0.58 -16.66 48.91
CA LEU A 34 0.12 -16.96 50.26
C LEU A 34 0.75 -18.26 50.78
N THR A 35 1.15 -18.24 52.05
CA THR A 35 1.76 -19.40 52.73
C THR A 35 0.74 -20.51 52.97
N GLU A 36 1.08 -21.74 52.56
CA GLU A 36 0.22 -22.92 52.71
C GLU A 36 0.11 -23.41 54.15
N GLU A 37 1.04 -23.02 55.00
CA GLU A 37 1.12 -23.44 56.40
C GLU A 37 0.00 -22.86 57.27
N VAL A 38 -0.56 -21.71 56.87
CA VAL A 38 -1.50 -20.95 57.72
C VAL A 38 -2.96 -21.13 57.28
N TYR A 39 -3.25 -21.20 55.97
CA TYR A 39 -4.63 -21.25 55.44
C TYR A 39 -4.75 -22.15 54.18
N PRO A 40 -4.47 -23.46 54.27
CA PRO A 40 -4.43 -24.34 53.10
C PRO A 40 -5.80 -24.50 52.42
N GLN A 41 -6.89 -24.55 53.18
CA GLN A 41 -8.24 -24.75 52.63
C GLN A 41 -8.75 -23.49 51.93
N GLU A 42 -8.57 -22.33 52.57
CA GLU A 42 -8.97 -21.04 52.03
C GLU A 42 -8.15 -20.69 50.79
N LYS A 43 -6.85 -20.98 50.77
CA LYS A 43 -6.00 -20.82 49.58
C LYS A 43 -6.53 -21.66 48.41
N LEU A 44 -6.88 -22.92 48.66
CA LEU A 44 -7.45 -23.79 47.61
C LEU A 44 -8.79 -23.26 47.08
N MET A 45 -9.66 -22.75 47.95
CA MET A 45 -10.92 -22.12 47.53
C MET A 45 -10.67 -20.88 46.67
N LEU A 46 -9.76 -19.98 47.09
CA LEU A 46 -9.40 -18.79 46.33
C LEU A 46 -8.77 -19.14 44.97
N LEU A 47 -7.91 -20.16 44.92
CA LEU A 47 -7.32 -20.66 43.67
C LEU A 47 -8.37 -21.24 42.73
N HIS A 48 -9.38 -21.92 43.25
CA HIS A 48 -10.48 -22.43 42.44
C HIS A 48 -11.30 -21.27 41.84
N GLU A 49 -11.67 -20.29 42.66
CA GLU A 49 -12.47 -19.14 42.23
C GLU A 49 -11.73 -18.25 41.23
N ILE A 50 -10.44 -18.00 41.43
CA ILE A 50 -9.67 -17.16 40.50
C ILE A 50 -9.45 -17.86 39.15
N LYS A 51 -9.32 -19.20 39.14
CA LYS A 51 -9.28 -19.98 37.88
C LYS A 51 -10.62 -19.91 37.15
N GLN A 52 -11.73 -19.99 37.87
CA GLN A 52 -13.07 -19.79 37.30
C GLN A 52 -13.21 -18.38 36.70
N ALA A 53 -12.76 -17.35 37.41
CA ALA A 53 -12.73 -15.99 36.89
C ALA A 53 -11.92 -15.89 35.59
N LYS A 54 -10.73 -16.52 35.53
CA LYS A 54 -9.89 -16.53 34.31
C LYS A 54 -10.59 -17.21 33.13
N GLN A 55 -11.25 -18.35 33.36
CA GLN A 55 -12.01 -19.04 32.32
C GLN A 55 -13.17 -18.19 31.79
N LEU A 56 -13.87 -17.47 32.66
CA LEU A 56 -14.92 -16.56 32.25
C LEU A 56 -14.37 -15.37 31.46
N SER A 57 -13.22 -14.81 31.87
CA SER A 57 -12.50 -13.75 31.16
C SER A 57 -12.16 -14.17 29.73
N GLN A 58 -11.59 -15.37 29.57
CA GLN A 58 -11.28 -15.95 28.26
C GLN A 58 -12.55 -16.17 27.42
N SER A 59 -13.63 -16.67 28.03
CA SER A 59 -14.88 -16.98 27.32
C SER A 59 -15.62 -15.75 26.77
N ARG A 60 -15.51 -14.60 27.45
CA ARG A 60 -16.16 -13.34 27.01
C ARG A 60 -15.31 -12.55 26.03
N ASN A 61 -14.04 -12.91 25.85
CA ASN A 61 -13.12 -12.22 24.96
C ASN A 61 -13.39 -12.64 23.52
N LEU A 62 -13.69 -11.66 22.67
CA LEU A 62 -13.97 -11.87 21.26
C LEU A 62 -12.72 -11.96 20.39
N LEU A 63 -11.55 -11.65 20.96
CA LEU A 63 -10.27 -11.86 20.29
C LEU A 63 -9.92 -13.36 20.27
N GLN A 64 -9.63 -13.88 19.09
CA GLN A 64 -8.98 -15.17 18.96
C GLN A 64 -7.54 -15.05 19.47
N ASN A 65 -7.18 -15.90 20.44
CA ASN A 65 -5.87 -15.88 21.10
C ASN A 65 -5.46 -14.48 21.60
N GLY A 66 -6.39 -13.75 22.23
CA GLY A 66 -6.09 -12.46 22.89
C GLY A 66 -5.14 -12.57 24.08
N ASP A 67 -4.93 -13.79 24.59
CA ASP A 67 -3.96 -14.14 25.63
C ASP A 67 -2.57 -14.54 25.07
N PHE A 68 -2.39 -14.45 23.75
CA PHE A 68 -1.15 -14.77 23.04
C PHE A 68 -0.61 -16.19 23.29
N THR A 69 -1.46 -17.14 23.62
CA THR A 69 -1.09 -18.58 23.59
C THR A 69 -0.67 -19.06 22.20
N SER A 70 -1.13 -18.37 21.15
CA SER A 70 -0.76 -18.56 19.75
C SER A 70 -0.98 -17.26 18.96
N LEU A 71 -0.25 -17.08 17.84
CA LEU A 71 -0.53 -16.02 16.86
C LEU A 71 -1.59 -16.45 15.83
N LEU A 72 -2.16 -17.65 15.94
CA LEU A 72 -3.25 -18.07 15.07
C LEU A 72 -4.46 -17.11 15.21
N GLY A 73 -5.05 -16.70 14.09
CA GLY A 73 -6.13 -15.68 14.08
C GLY A 73 -5.63 -14.24 14.06
N TRP A 74 -4.34 -14.00 14.33
CA TRP A 74 -3.69 -12.71 14.14
C TRP A 74 -2.99 -12.64 12.78
N THR A 75 -3.02 -11.46 12.16
CA THR A 75 -2.17 -11.12 11.01
C THR A 75 -1.00 -10.28 11.52
N THR A 76 0.23 -10.75 11.35
CA THR A 76 1.42 -10.10 11.92
C THR A 76 2.46 -9.76 10.86
N SER A 77 3.27 -8.74 11.14
CA SER A 77 4.59 -8.61 10.51
C SER A 77 5.56 -9.68 11.07
N LYS A 78 6.83 -9.65 10.64
CA LYS A 78 7.82 -10.67 11.04
C LYS A 78 8.48 -10.38 12.40
N ASP A 79 8.47 -9.14 12.88
CA ASP A 79 9.31 -8.69 14.01
C ASP A 79 8.51 -8.66 15.32
N ILE A 80 7.77 -9.75 15.53
CA ILE A 80 6.91 -9.98 16.69
C ILE A 80 7.34 -11.27 17.36
N THR A 81 7.44 -11.22 18.68
CA THR A 81 7.75 -12.40 19.50
C THR A 81 6.76 -12.50 20.66
N ILE A 82 6.48 -13.74 21.05
CA ILE A 82 5.71 -14.04 22.26
C ILE A 82 6.71 -14.44 23.34
N GLN A 83 6.60 -13.86 24.53
CA GLN A 83 7.38 -14.27 25.69
C GLN A 83 6.48 -14.92 26.74
N THR A 84 7.02 -15.93 27.43
CA THR A 84 6.37 -16.57 28.58
C THR A 84 6.30 -15.62 29.77
N GLY A 85 5.31 -15.83 30.63
CA GLY A 85 5.01 -14.94 31.75
C GLY A 85 6.18 -14.63 32.69
N ASN A 86 6.09 -13.44 33.29
CA ASN A 86 6.99 -12.88 34.30
C ASN A 86 6.18 -12.25 35.45
N SER A 87 6.80 -11.42 36.29
CA SER A 87 6.08 -10.74 37.39
C SER A 87 4.95 -9.81 36.91
N ASP A 88 5.09 -9.25 35.72
CA ASP A 88 4.17 -8.25 35.18
C ASP A 88 3.07 -8.93 34.36
N PHE A 89 3.37 -10.04 33.70
CA PHE A 89 2.42 -10.85 32.95
C PHE A 89 2.40 -12.28 33.46
N LYS A 90 1.30 -12.71 34.08
CA LYS A 90 1.14 -14.11 34.49
C LYS A 90 1.09 -15.06 33.29
N GLY A 91 0.44 -14.62 32.20
CA GLY A 91 0.35 -15.31 30.91
C GLY A 91 1.42 -14.88 29.91
N TYR A 92 1.19 -15.17 28.64
CA TYR A 92 2.08 -14.73 27.57
C TYR A 92 1.95 -13.23 27.31
N SER A 93 3.06 -12.59 26.93
CA SER A 93 3.11 -11.20 26.50
C SER A 93 3.58 -11.09 25.06
N LEU A 94 3.06 -10.08 24.37
CA LEU A 94 3.46 -9.71 23.03
C LEU A 94 4.62 -8.71 23.10
N HIS A 95 5.67 -8.98 22.35
CA HIS A 95 6.83 -8.11 22.20
C HIS A 95 6.95 -7.69 20.74
N MET A 96 6.85 -6.39 20.49
CA MET A 96 6.97 -5.77 19.18
C MET A 96 8.24 -4.93 19.16
N THR A 97 9.08 -5.11 18.13
CA THR A 97 10.25 -4.26 17.90
C THR A 97 9.96 -3.17 16.88
N GLY A 98 10.86 -2.19 16.77
CA GLY A 98 10.72 -1.09 15.83
C GLY A 98 10.63 -1.50 14.37
N ALA A 99 10.16 -0.56 13.55
CA ALA A 99 10.01 -0.76 12.12
C ALA A 99 11.35 -1.09 11.45
N ARG A 100 11.32 -1.94 10.44
CA ARG A 100 12.53 -2.27 9.68
C ARG A 100 12.81 -1.23 8.62
N THR A 101 14.09 -0.93 8.45
CA THR A 101 14.60 -0.16 7.32
C THR A 101 15.54 -1.04 6.50
N THR A 102 15.43 -0.97 5.18
CA THR A 102 16.40 -1.61 4.29
C THR A 102 17.53 -0.63 3.99
N GLY A 103 18.79 -1.02 4.16
CA GLY A 103 19.93 -0.10 3.94
C GLY A 103 20.07 0.45 2.51
N LEU A 104 19.30 -0.06 1.55
CA LEU A 104 19.35 0.32 0.12
C LEU A 104 18.21 1.25 -0.31
N SER A 105 17.10 1.25 0.41
CA SER A 105 15.97 2.16 0.18
C SER A 105 15.47 2.66 1.52
N SER A 106 15.22 3.95 1.68
CA SER A 106 14.60 4.57 2.86
C SER A 106 13.15 4.09 3.11
N SER A 107 12.77 2.93 2.56
CA SER A 107 11.53 2.22 2.79
C SER A 107 11.47 1.73 4.24
N ILE A 108 10.41 2.15 4.92
CA ILE A 108 10.09 1.74 6.28
C ILE A 108 9.02 0.64 6.20
N PHE A 109 9.31 -0.50 6.81
CA PHE A 109 8.37 -1.62 6.93
C PHE A 109 7.89 -1.69 8.39
N PRO A 110 6.64 -1.31 8.68
CA PRO A 110 6.16 -1.23 10.05
C PRO A 110 6.06 -2.60 10.72
N THR A 111 6.25 -2.63 12.03
CA THR A 111 5.92 -3.80 12.85
C THR A 111 4.47 -3.71 13.25
N TYR A 112 3.65 -4.74 12.96
CA TYR A 112 2.22 -4.67 13.24
C TYR A 112 1.62 -6.01 13.62
N ILE A 113 0.57 -5.96 14.42
CA ILE A 113 -0.34 -7.08 14.70
C ILE A 113 -1.78 -6.60 14.49
N TYR A 114 -2.57 -7.36 13.74
CA TYR A 114 -3.92 -7.00 13.33
C TYR A 114 -4.88 -8.17 13.50
N GLN A 115 -6.09 -7.90 13.98
CA GLN A 115 -7.20 -8.84 13.95
C GLN A 115 -8.51 -8.12 13.63
N LYS A 116 -9.33 -8.77 12.80
CA LYS A 116 -10.70 -8.35 12.51
C LYS A 116 -11.67 -9.29 13.23
N ILE A 117 -12.43 -8.74 14.16
CA ILE A 117 -13.55 -9.44 14.78
C ILE A 117 -14.66 -9.52 13.73
N GLN A 118 -15.08 -10.74 13.44
CA GLN A 118 -16.06 -11.01 12.39
C GLN A 118 -17.45 -10.54 12.81
N GLU A 119 -18.23 -10.07 11.84
CA GLU A 119 -19.59 -9.54 12.08
C GLU A 119 -20.50 -10.55 12.79
N VAL A 120 -20.33 -11.85 12.49
CA VAL A 120 -21.09 -12.94 13.10
C VAL A 120 -20.84 -13.13 14.60
N ALA A 121 -19.74 -12.60 15.13
CA ALA A 121 -19.42 -12.65 16.56
C ALA A 121 -20.00 -11.46 17.34
N LEU A 122 -20.58 -10.48 16.65
CA LEU A 122 -21.12 -9.27 17.23
C LEU A 122 -22.65 -9.37 17.41
N LYS A 123 -23.19 -8.47 18.21
CA LYS A 123 -24.62 -8.29 18.47
C LYS A 123 -25.04 -6.92 17.97
N PRO A 124 -26.27 -6.75 17.46
CA PRO A 124 -26.77 -5.46 17.04
C PRO A 124 -26.92 -4.51 18.24
N TYR A 125 -26.77 -3.21 18.01
CA TYR A 125 -27.03 -2.15 19.00
C TYR A 125 -26.36 -2.40 20.35
N THR A 126 -25.10 -2.81 20.31
CA THR A 126 -24.32 -3.22 21.47
C THR A 126 -23.00 -2.42 21.54
N ARG A 127 -22.68 -1.94 22.74
CA ARG A 127 -21.37 -1.34 23.05
C ARG A 127 -20.38 -2.43 23.40
N TYR A 128 -19.22 -2.35 22.76
CA TYR A 128 -18.06 -3.18 23.00
C TYR A 128 -16.94 -2.36 23.63
N ARG A 129 -16.14 -3.01 24.45
CA ARG A 129 -14.99 -2.41 25.10
C ARG A 129 -13.72 -3.14 24.71
N ILE A 130 -12.74 -2.38 24.22
CA ILE A 130 -11.44 -2.82 23.75
C ILE A 130 -10.41 -2.31 24.76
N ARG A 131 -9.70 -3.20 25.43
CA ARG A 131 -8.74 -2.82 26.47
C ARG A 131 -7.60 -3.81 26.60
N GLY A 132 -6.57 -3.40 27.32
CA GLY A 132 -5.42 -4.23 27.61
C GLY A 132 -4.41 -3.56 28.52
N PHE A 133 -3.33 -4.28 28.81
CA PHE A 133 -2.24 -3.82 29.64
C PHE A 133 -0.97 -3.66 28.82
N VAL A 134 -0.29 -2.53 28.99
CA VAL A 134 0.97 -2.17 28.34
C VAL A 134 2.01 -1.96 29.44
N LYS A 135 2.99 -2.86 29.48
CA LYS A 135 4.11 -2.72 30.43
C LYS A 135 4.99 -1.54 30.05
N GLN A 136 5.34 -1.45 28.77
CA GLN A 136 6.21 -0.41 28.26
C GLN A 136 5.99 -0.27 26.75
N SER A 137 6.00 0.96 26.25
CA SER A 137 5.92 1.22 24.82
C SER A 137 6.58 2.53 24.43
N LYS A 138 7.02 2.57 23.17
CA LYS A 138 7.54 3.77 22.51
C LYS A 138 7.15 3.72 21.04
N ASN A 139 6.52 4.79 20.55
CA ASN A 139 5.97 4.95 19.21
C ASN A 139 5.00 3.83 18.81
N MET A 140 4.26 3.28 19.78
CA MET A 140 3.20 2.31 19.50
C MET A 140 1.92 3.04 19.14
N GLU A 141 1.37 2.75 17.98
CA GLU A 141 0.09 3.26 17.50
C GLU A 141 -0.98 2.18 17.66
N ILE A 142 -2.13 2.56 18.21
CA ILE A 142 -3.31 1.71 18.33
C ILE A 142 -4.36 2.23 17.35
N PHE A 143 -4.85 1.34 16.49
CA PHE A 143 -5.94 1.60 15.57
C PHE A 143 -7.12 0.70 15.90
N ILE A 144 -8.26 1.32 16.17
CA ILE A 144 -9.51 0.64 16.43
C ILE A 144 -10.56 1.27 15.53
N SER A 145 -11.20 0.48 14.67
CA SER A 145 -12.17 1.02 13.72
C SER A 145 -13.44 0.18 13.59
N ARG A 146 -14.56 0.89 13.50
CA ARG A 146 -15.83 0.40 12.96
C ARG A 146 -16.66 1.59 12.45
N TYR A 147 -17.23 1.47 11.25
CA TYR A 147 -17.94 2.56 10.57
C TYR A 147 -17.09 3.84 10.43
N GLU A 148 -17.49 4.92 11.10
CA GLU A 148 -16.77 6.21 11.18
C GLU A 148 -16.11 6.42 12.56
N GLN A 149 -16.22 5.45 13.47
CA GLN A 149 -15.53 5.48 14.75
C GLN A 149 -14.13 4.90 14.54
N GLU A 150 -13.16 5.79 14.38
CA GLU A 150 -11.74 5.45 14.30
C GLU A 150 -11.04 6.05 15.52
N HIS A 151 -10.47 5.19 16.37
CA HIS A 151 -9.50 5.61 17.37
C HIS A 151 -8.11 5.36 16.80
N HIS A 152 -7.31 6.41 16.69
CA HIS A 152 -5.90 6.35 16.34
C HIS A 152 -5.11 7.10 17.40
N VAL A 153 -4.40 6.34 18.24
CA VAL A 153 -3.70 6.89 19.40
C VAL A 153 -2.28 6.36 19.44
N THR A 154 -1.31 7.27 19.61
CA THR A 154 0.06 6.90 19.99
C THR A 154 0.13 6.72 21.51
N LEU A 155 0.52 5.53 21.95
CA LEU A 155 0.64 5.19 23.36
C LEU A 155 2.11 4.91 23.70
N ASP A 156 2.72 5.84 24.43
CA ASP A 156 4.05 5.71 25.01
C ASP A 156 3.89 5.52 26.51
N VAL A 157 4.53 4.48 27.05
CA VAL A 157 4.45 4.09 28.46
C VAL A 157 5.85 3.83 28.96
N GLU A 158 6.28 4.60 29.96
CA GLU A 158 7.57 4.41 30.62
C GLU A 158 7.51 3.22 31.60
N ASN A 159 8.65 2.54 31.79
CA ASN A 159 8.74 1.38 32.69
C ASN A 159 8.95 1.81 34.14
N HIS A 160 7.94 2.45 34.74
CA HIS A 160 7.97 2.90 36.14
C HIS A 160 7.21 1.97 37.08
N LEU A 161 7.30 0.65 36.89
CA LEU A 161 6.69 -0.35 37.81
C LEU A 161 7.40 -0.45 39.18
N GLY A 162 7.93 0.67 39.69
CA GLY A 162 8.33 0.83 41.08
C GLY A 162 7.12 1.14 41.95
N SER A 163 6.44 0.10 42.44
CA SER A 163 5.40 0.19 43.49
C SER A 163 4.11 0.94 43.08
N ILE A 164 3.44 0.49 42.03
CA ILE A 164 2.03 0.90 41.80
C ILE A 164 1.16 0.15 42.81
N ASN A 165 0.76 0.84 43.87
CA ASN A 165 -0.32 0.42 44.74
C ASN A 165 -1.63 0.53 43.93
N PRO A 166 -2.41 -0.56 43.72
CA PRO A 166 -3.58 -0.56 42.83
C PRO A 166 -4.79 0.27 43.33
N TYR A 167 -4.58 1.25 44.20
CA TYR A 167 -5.63 2.01 44.90
C TYR A 167 -5.81 3.46 44.43
N VAL A 168 -5.52 3.76 43.16
CA VAL A 168 -5.93 5.04 42.57
C VAL A 168 -6.79 4.77 41.33
N GLN A 169 -8.00 4.24 41.56
CA GLN A 169 -9.12 4.53 40.67
C GLN A 169 -9.66 5.90 41.07
N SER A 170 -9.34 6.92 40.25
CA SER A 170 -10.09 8.16 40.25
C SER A 170 -10.50 8.47 38.82
N ASN A 171 -11.79 8.26 38.55
CA ASN A 171 -12.61 8.87 37.51
C ASN A 171 -11.84 9.67 36.46
N ILE A 172 -11.49 9.02 35.33
CA ILE A 172 -11.17 9.76 34.10
C ILE A 172 -12.46 9.75 33.28
N GLY A 173 -13.01 10.95 33.09
CA GLY A 173 -14.28 11.18 32.43
C GLY A 173 -14.31 10.68 30.99
N GLU A 174 -15.53 10.38 30.55
CA GLU A 174 -15.88 10.09 29.16
C GLU A 174 -15.21 11.09 28.21
N THR A 175 -14.30 10.60 27.36
CA THR A 175 -13.77 11.39 26.25
C THR A 175 -14.81 11.41 25.16
N GLN A 176 -15.52 12.54 25.03
CA GLN A 176 -16.40 12.78 23.89
C GLN A 176 -15.56 12.81 22.61
N ALA A 177 -15.86 11.92 21.67
CA ALA A 177 -15.29 11.93 20.33
C ALA A 177 -15.66 13.24 19.61
N ILE A 178 -14.66 14.04 19.23
CA ILE A 178 -14.89 15.20 18.36
C ILE A 178 -15.17 14.67 16.94
N PRO A 179 -16.30 15.02 16.31
CA PRO A 179 -16.54 14.69 14.91
C PRO A 179 -15.61 15.52 14.01
N PHE A 180 -14.80 14.86 13.18
CA PHE A 180 -14.13 15.52 12.06
C PHE A 180 -15.19 15.99 11.05
N ASN A 181 -15.43 17.30 10.98
CA ASN A 181 -16.25 17.91 9.93
C ASN A 181 -15.39 18.19 8.69
N ASN A 182 -15.90 17.74 7.54
CA ASN A 182 -15.36 17.99 6.20
C ASN A 182 -15.23 19.49 5.92
N ILE A 183 -14.05 19.93 5.47
CA ILE A 183 -13.90 21.18 4.71
C ILE A 183 -13.58 20.79 3.27
N ASN A 184 -14.57 20.97 2.40
CA ASN A 184 -14.34 21.08 0.96
C ASN A 184 -13.64 22.41 0.69
N ASN A 185 -12.51 22.40 -0.01
CA ASN A 185 -12.26 23.36 -1.08
C ASN A 185 -11.14 22.90 -2.01
N ARG A 186 -11.43 23.02 -3.31
CA ARG A 186 -10.46 22.92 -4.41
C ARG A 186 -9.52 24.12 -4.35
N ILE A 187 -8.22 23.91 -4.61
CA ILE A 187 -7.40 24.54 -5.67
C ILE A 187 -5.94 24.12 -5.48
N SER A 188 -5.30 23.89 -6.62
CA SER A 188 -3.93 23.45 -6.90
C SER A 188 -2.79 24.25 -6.24
N GLY A 189 -1.65 23.58 -6.04
CA GLY A 189 -0.34 24.21 -5.91
C GLY A 189 0.47 23.70 -4.71
N ASP A 190 1.59 23.04 -5.01
CA ASP A 190 2.75 22.74 -4.15
C ASP A 190 2.57 21.84 -2.91
N PHE A 191 2.89 20.55 -3.12
CA PHE A 191 3.22 19.61 -2.06
C PHE A 191 4.61 19.94 -1.49
N GLN A 192 4.65 20.71 -0.40
CA GLN A 192 5.81 20.74 0.49
C GLN A 192 5.38 20.93 1.94
N GLU A 193 5.76 19.96 2.77
CA GLU A 193 5.93 20.01 4.23
C GLU A 193 5.07 21.01 5.02
N SER A 194 3.94 20.54 5.54
CA SER A 194 3.37 21.02 6.83
C SER A 194 2.07 20.25 7.14
N LEU A 195 2.18 19.00 7.57
CA LEU A 195 1.09 18.32 8.27
C LEU A 195 1.30 18.45 9.78
N CYS A 196 0.66 19.49 10.32
CA CYS A 196 0.05 19.55 11.65
C CYS A 196 0.86 18.96 12.82
N LYS A 197 1.96 19.63 13.17
CA LYS A 197 2.26 19.83 14.60
C LYS A 197 1.34 20.93 15.09
N GLU A 198 0.24 20.57 15.76
CA GLU A 198 -0.38 21.34 16.86
C GLU A 198 -1.72 20.71 17.28
N ASN A 199 -1.62 19.82 18.26
CA ASN A 199 -2.31 19.94 19.55
C ASN A 199 -1.80 18.79 20.42
N ILE A 200 -0.54 18.91 20.87
CA ILE A 200 -0.03 18.09 21.97
C ILE A 200 -0.73 18.60 23.22
N ALA A 201 -1.93 18.10 23.44
CA ALA A 201 -2.50 18.12 24.77
C ALA A 201 -1.87 16.92 25.50
N SER A 202 -0.78 17.22 26.23
CA SER A 202 -0.14 16.25 27.12
C SER A 202 -1.13 15.85 28.21
N PHE A 203 -1.85 14.76 27.98
CA PHE A 203 -2.77 14.18 28.95
C PHE A 203 -2.24 12.82 29.39
N GLY A 204 -1.56 12.80 30.55
CA GLY A 204 -1.36 11.65 31.43
C GLY A 204 -0.87 10.34 30.80
N GLN A 205 0.37 10.31 30.30
CA GLN A 205 1.01 9.14 29.67
C GLN A 205 1.65 8.14 30.67
N ASP A 206 1.03 7.93 31.84
CA ASP A 206 1.49 6.97 32.87
C ASP A 206 0.51 5.80 33.10
N SER A 207 -0.56 5.71 32.31
CA SER A 207 -1.49 4.58 32.44
C SER A 207 -0.97 3.37 31.67
N HIS A 208 -0.48 2.36 32.39
CA HIS A 208 -0.22 1.02 31.86
C HIS A 208 -1.48 0.32 31.33
N THR A 209 -2.66 0.93 31.42
CA THR A 209 -3.91 0.40 30.90
C THR A 209 -4.50 1.34 29.86
N PHE A 210 -5.08 0.76 28.81
CA PHE A 210 -5.89 1.51 27.84
C PHE A 210 -7.27 0.88 27.73
N SER A 211 -8.29 1.70 27.43
CA SER A 211 -9.66 1.24 27.26
C SER A 211 -10.41 2.17 26.32
N TYR A 212 -10.97 1.61 25.25
CA TYR A 212 -11.77 2.31 24.25
C TYR A 212 -13.11 1.60 24.07
N THR A 213 -14.11 2.35 23.62
CA THR A 213 -15.43 1.80 23.31
C THR A 213 -15.73 1.93 21.82
N LEU A 214 -16.44 0.93 21.30
CA LEU A 214 -17.02 0.93 19.97
C LEU A 214 -18.47 0.46 20.03
N ASP A 215 -19.30 1.12 19.24
CA ASP A 215 -20.73 0.80 19.17
C ASP A 215 -21.06 0.10 17.86
N THR A 216 -21.93 -0.91 17.93
CA THR A 216 -22.49 -1.61 16.77
C THR A 216 -23.88 -1.06 16.42
N GLY A 217 -24.16 -0.91 15.14
CA GLY A 217 -25.49 -0.59 14.62
C GLY A 217 -26.27 -1.86 14.29
N GLU A 218 -26.99 -1.82 13.17
CA GLU A 218 -27.52 -3.05 12.58
C GLU A 218 -26.36 -3.91 12.05
N LEU A 219 -26.46 -5.23 12.20
CA LEU A 219 -25.44 -6.14 11.68
C LEU A 219 -25.68 -6.41 10.20
N ASP A 220 -24.64 -6.25 9.40
CA ASP A 220 -24.69 -6.53 7.97
C ASP A 220 -23.82 -7.72 7.65
N LEU A 221 -24.43 -8.91 7.59
CA LEU A 221 -23.73 -10.16 7.26
C LEU A 221 -23.35 -10.28 5.79
N SER A 222 -23.88 -9.41 4.92
CA SER A 222 -23.49 -9.38 3.51
C SER A 222 -22.21 -8.57 3.31
N GLU A 223 -22.12 -7.42 3.97
CA GLU A 223 -20.97 -6.51 3.87
C GLU A 223 -19.89 -6.81 4.90
N THR A 224 -20.24 -7.46 6.01
CA THR A 224 -19.35 -7.92 7.08
C THR A 224 -18.35 -6.86 7.58
N PRO A 225 -18.81 -5.66 8.00
CA PRO A 225 -17.90 -4.59 8.40
C PRO A 225 -16.95 -5.00 9.54
N GLY A 226 -17.43 -5.78 10.51
CA GLY A 226 -16.64 -6.27 11.64
C GLY A 226 -16.11 -5.15 12.55
N MET A 227 -15.16 -5.50 13.41
CA MET A 227 -14.34 -4.51 14.14
C MET A 227 -12.88 -4.80 13.86
N GLU A 228 -12.11 -3.77 13.53
CA GLU A 228 -10.69 -3.90 13.28
C GLU A 228 -9.91 -3.40 14.49
N LEU A 229 -8.95 -4.21 14.93
CA LEU A 229 -7.99 -3.86 15.97
C LEU A 229 -6.58 -4.07 15.41
N MET A 230 -5.75 -3.04 15.51
CA MET A 230 -4.36 -3.10 15.09
C MET A 230 -3.45 -2.37 16.09
N PHE A 231 -2.28 -2.94 16.30
CA PHE A 231 -1.15 -2.28 16.94
C PHE A 231 -0.04 -2.19 15.91
N GLN A 232 0.58 -1.01 15.79
CA GLN A 232 1.60 -0.74 14.80
C GLN A 232 2.75 0.07 15.39
N ILE A 233 3.96 -0.17 14.91
CA ILE A 233 5.14 0.65 15.19
C ILE A 233 5.79 0.97 13.85
N SER A 234 5.76 2.25 13.49
CA SER A 234 6.33 2.77 12.24
C SER A 234 7.74 3.35 12.44
N ASN A 235 8.17 3.56 13.70
CA ASN A 235 9.48 4.09 14.02
C ASN A 235 10.50 2.95 14.27
N PRO A 236 11.70 2.97 13.65
CA PRO A 236 12.75 1.99 13.91
C PRO A 236 13.23 1.91 15.36
N ASP A 237 13.14 3.01 16.12
CA ASP A 237 13.51 3.08 17.54
C ASP A 237 12.33 2.79 18.46
N GLY A 238 11.17 2.44 17.90
CA GLY A 238 9.98 2.09 18.66
C GLY A 238 10.04 0.66 19.21
N PHE A 239 9.20 0.38 20.19
CA PHE A 239 9.00 -0.96 20.73
C PHE A 239 7.72 -1.01 21.56
N ALA A 240 7.17 -2.19 21.81
CA ALA A 240 6.06 -2.36 22.74
C ALA A 240 6.07 -3.73 23.42
N ILE A 241 5.67 -3.73 24.69
CA ILE A 241 5.43 -4.93 25.49
C ILE A 241 4.02 -4.82 26.08
N LEU A 242 3.12 -5.68 25.63
CA LEU A 242 1.70 -5.64 25.99
C LEU A 242 1.11 -7.04 26.15
N GLY A 243 -0.01 -7.11 26.86
CA GLY A 243 -0.67 -8.36 27.23
C GLY A 243 -2.11 -8.12 27.65
N ASN A 244 -2.79 -9.21 28.01
CA ASN A 244 -4.15 -9.17 28.56
C ASN A 244 -5.13 -8.39 27.66
N LEU A 245 -5.02 -8.58 26.34
CA LEU A 245 -5.90 -7.91 25.39
C LEU A 245 -7.28 -8.54 25.42
N GLU A 246 -8.31 -7.70 25.55
CA GLU A 246 -9.69 -8.15 25.53
C GLU A 246 -10.59 -7.21 24.72
N VAL A 247 -11.47 -7.82 23.92
CA VAL A 247 -12.64 -7.16 23.35
C VAL A 247 -13.88 -7.85 23.90
N ILE A 248 -14.66 -7.13 24.67
CA ILE A 248 -15.82 -7.69 25.38
C ILE A 248 -17.09 -6.92 25.06
N GLU A 249 -18.21 -7.62 25.09
CA GLU A 249 -19.53 -7.00 25.16
C GLU A 249 -19.68 -6.29 26.51
N GLU A 250 -20.02 -5.00 26.49
CA GLU A 250 -20.22 -4.20 27.69
C GLU A 250 -21.71 -4.12 28.04
N ARG A 251 -22.52 -3.57 27.14
CA ARG A 251 -23.98 -3.45 27.32
C ARG A 251 -24.69 -3.14 26.01
N LEU A 252 -26.02 -3.29 26.01
CA LEU A 252 -26.87 -2.75 24.97
C LEU A 252 -26.82 -1.21 24.97
N LEU A 253 -26.98 -0.62 23.79
CA LEU A 253 -27.04 0.82 23.60
C LEU A 253 -28.38 1.38 24.11
N THR A 254 -28.36 2.61 24.62
CA THR A 254 -29.59 3.34 24.95
C THR A 254 -30.27 3.84 23.67
N SER A 255 -31.53 4.28 23.77
CA SER A 255 -32.28 4.83 22.64
C SER A 255 -31.55 6.00 21.96
N GLU A 256 -30.90 6.86 22.75
CA GLU A 256 -30.13 8.01 22.25
C GLU A 256 -28.86 7.55 21.52
N GLU A 257 -28.16 6.56 22.06
CA GLU A 257 -26.97 5.97 21.42
C GLU A 257 -27.32 5.24 20.12
N ILE A 258 -28.48 4.57 20.09
CA ILE A 258 -29.02 3.94 18.87
C ILE A 258 -29.25 4.98 17.76
N GLN A 259 -29.78 6.15 18.11
CA GLN A 259 -29.96 7.23 17.12
C GLN A 259 -28.61 7.71 16.57
N GLN A 260 -27.61 7.92 17.45
CA GLN A 260 -26.28 8.36 17.04
C GLN A 260 -25.57 7.33 16.15
N ILE A 261 -25.66 6.03 16.48
CA ILE A 261 -25.03 4.99 15.67
C ILE A 261 -25.74 4.84 14.32
N HIS A 262 -27.07 4.99 14.27
CA HIS A 262 -27.82 4.95 13.01
C HIS A 262 -27.38 6.07 12.05
N GLU A 263 -27.16 7.28 12.55
CA GLU A 263 -26.63 8.38 11.75
C GLU A 263 -25.20 8.11 11.24
N LYS A 264 -24.32 7.58 12.10
CA LYS A 264 -22.94 7.18 11.73
C LYS A 264 -22.94 6.08 10.67
N GLU A 265 -23.78 5.07 10.83
CA GLU A 265 -23.92 3.95 9.89
C GLU A 265 -24.40 4.44 8.52
N ASN A 266 -25.42 5.29 8.48
CA ASN A 266 -25.94 5.85 7.23
C ASN A 266 -24.91 6.69 6.47
N ARG A 267 -24.13 7.52 7.19
CA ARG A 267 -23.04 8.28 6.57
C ARG A 267 -21.92 7.37 6.06
N TRP A 268 -21.54 6.35 6.82
CA TRP A 268 -20.57 5.35 6.38
C TRP A 268 -21.04 4.62 5.13
N LYS A 269 -22.30 4.14 5.09
CA LYS A 269 -22.91 3.49 3.90
C LYS A 269 -22.85 4.42 2.68
N LYS A 270 -23.19 5.70 2.85
CA LYS A 270 -23.11 6.71 1.77
C LYS A 270 -21.67 6.90 1.27
N ARG A 271 -20.70 7.09 2.17
CA ARG A 271 -19.28 7.23 1.80
C ARG A 271 -18.75 5.99 1.07
N LYS A 272 -19.16 4.80 1.49
CA LYS A 272 -18.80 3.54 0.82
C LYS A 272 -19.34 3.49 -0.61
N GLN A 273 -20.59 3.90 -0.83
CA GLN A 273 -21.18 3.98 -2.18
C GLN A 273 -20.46 4.99 -3.07
N GLU A 274 -20.02 6.12 -2.50
CA GLU A 274 -19.22 7.13 -3.22
C GLU A 274 -17.85 6.56 -3.61
N GLN A 275 -17.16 5.88 -2.68
CA GLN A 275 -15.89 5.21 -2.95
C GLN A 275 -16.03 4.11 -4.01
N GLN A 276 -17.12 3.32 -3.96
CA GLN A 276 -17.38 2.29 -4.96
C GLN A 276 -17.51 2.89 -6.37
N LYS A 277 -18.23 4.02 -6.51
CA LYS A 277 -18.34 4.74 -7.79
C LYS A 277 -17.00 5.29 -8.27
N GLU A 278 -16.16 5.77 -7.37
CA GLU A 278 -14.80 6.24 -7.68
C GLU A 278 -13.91 5.10 -8.19
N VAL A 279 -13.98 3.94 -7.54
CA VAL A 279 -13.29 2.72 -7.98
C VAL A 279 -13.77 2.29 -9.36
N GLU A 280 -15.08 2.20 -9.58
CA GLU A 280 -15.66 1.82 -10.87
C GLU A 280 -15.24 2.77 -11.99
N THR A 281 -15.22 4.08 -11.71
CA THR A 281 -14.80 5.10 -12.66
C THR A 281 -13.32 4.95 -13.00
N SER A 282 -12.45 4.85 -11.98
CA SER A 282 -11.00 4.75 -12.16
C SER A 282 -10.61 3.45 -12.87
N TYR A 283 -11.25 2.34 -12.48
CA TYR A 283 -11.05 1.04 -13.10
C TYR A 283 -11.48 1.05 -14.57
N SER A 284 -12.66 1.60 -14.89
CA SER A 284 -13.15 1.70 -16.26
C SER A 284 -12.21 2.54 -17.15
N GLN A 285 -11.73 3.68 -16.63
CA GLN A 285 -10.75 4.52 -17.32
C GLN A 285 -9.43 3.78 -17.60
N ALA A 286 -8.88 3.11 -16.57
CA ALA A 286 -7.65 2.33 -16.71
C ALA A 286 -7.84 1.17 -17.70
N GLN A 287 -8.93 0.41 -17.58
CA GLN A 287 -9.26 -0.69 -18.47
C GLN A 287 -9.42 -0.23 -19.92
N GLN A 288 -10.11 0.90 -20.15
CA GLN A 288 -10.26 1.47 -21.49
C GLN A 288 -8.93 1.88 -22.08
N ALA A 289 -8.10 2.62 -21.33
CA ALA A 289 -6.78 3.04 -21.77
C ALA A 289 -5.89 1.84 -22.12
N ILE A 290 -5.87 0.82 -21.26
CA ILE A 290 -5.13 -0.42 -21.49
C ILE A 290 -5.64 -1.13 -22.74
N THR A 291 -6.95 -1.32 -22.88
CA THR A 291 -7.54 -2.00 -24.05
C THR A 291 -7.22 -1.27 -25.35
N GLN A 292 -7.16 0.06 -25.33
CA GLN A 292 -6.83 0.86 -26.51
C GLN A 292 -5.38 0.66 -27.00
N LEU A 293 -4.46 0.16 -26.16
CA LEU A 293 -3.09 -0.18 -26.56
C LEU A 293 -3.04 -1.40 -27.48
N PHE A 294 -4.01 -2.30 -27.41
CA PHE A 294 -3.94 -3.60 -28.09
C PHE A 294 -4.83 -3.66 -29.33
N ALA A 295 -4.34 -4.38 -30.33
CA ALA A 295 -5.07 -4.64 -31.58
C ALA A 295 -6.10 -5.77 -31.43
N ASN A 296 -5.99 -6.58 -30.37
CA ASN A 296 -6.86 -7.73 -30.14
C ASN A 296 -7.28 -7.87 -28.67
N THR A 297 -8.32 -8.66 -28.43
CA THR A 297 -8.91 -8.89 -27.10
C THR A 297 -8.11 -9.86 -26.24
N GLN A 298 -7.15 -10.59 -26.82
CA GLN A 298 -6.23 -11.49 -26.10
C GLN A 298 -4.98 -10.76 -25.57
N PHE A 299 -4.91 -9.44 -25.78
CA PHE A 299 -3.78 -8.60 -25.39
C PHE A 299 -2.43 -9.13 -25.92
N SER A 300 -2.41 -9.81 -27.06
CA SER A 300 -1.20 -10.48 -27.59
C SER A 300 -0.47 -9.67 -28.65
N MET A 301 -1.07 -8.56 -29.09
CA MET A 301 -0.49 -7.67 -30.09
C MET A 301 -0.88 -6.22 -29.77
N LEU A 302 0.12 -5.33 -29.72
CA LEU A 302 -0.10 -3.90 -29.66
C LEU A 302 -0.58 -3.36 -31.01
N LYS A 303 -1.37 -2.29 -30.99
CA LYS A 303 -1.58 -1.48 -32.20
C LYS A 303 -0.24 -0.91 -32.64
N TRP A 304 -0.05 -0.75 -33.94
CA TRP A 304 1.22 -0.27 -34.47
C TRP A 304 1.46 1.20 -34.08
N GLU A 305 0.39 1.97 -33.90
CA GLU A 305 0.38 3.37 -33.48
C GLU A 305 0.83 3.53 -32.03
N THR A 306 0.56 2.55 -31.16
CA THR A 306 0.84 2.62 -29.72
C THR A 306 2.30 2.98 -29.47
N THR A 307 2.51 4.02 -28.69
CA THR A 307 3.81 4.55 -28.28
C THR A 307 4.14 4.13 -26.84
N LEU A 308 5.40 4.32 -26.41
CA LEU A 308 5.76 4.12 -25.01
C LEU A 308 4.98 5.06 -24.09
N GLN A 309 4.72 6.29 -24.53
CA GLN A 309 3.95 7.28 -23.77
C GLN A 309 2.50 6.83 -23.53
N ASP A 310 1.87 6.18 -24.51
CA ASP A 310 0.52 5.61 -24.33
C ASP A 310 0.52 4.54 -23.23
N ILE A 311 1.55 3.68 -23.20
CA ILE A 311 1.71 2.63 -22.18
C ILE A 311 1.94 3.26 -20.80
N THR A 312 2.81 4.27 -20.71
CA THR A 312 3.08 5.00 -19.46
C THR A 312 1.84 5.72 -18.95
N MET A 313 1.07 6.36 -19.83
CA MET A 313 -0.19 7.02 -19.48
C MET A 313 -1.23 6.02 -18.96
N ALA A 314 -1.37 4.87 -19.63
CA ALA A 314 -2.26 3.80 -19.17
C ALA A 314 -1.83 3.25 -17.79
N ASN A 315 -0.52 3.10 -17.56
CA ASN A 315 0.00 2.71 -16.25
C ASN A 315 -0.29 3.76 -15.16
N HIS A 316 -0.14 5.05 -15.49
CA HIS A 316 -0.48 6.13 -14.56
C HIS A 316 -1.98 6.11 -14.21
N LEU A 317 -2.87 5.82 -15.16
CA LEU A 317 -4.30 5.69 -14.88
C LEU A 317 -4.59 4.48 -13.98
N LEU A 318 -3.86 3.38 -14.16
CA LEU A 318 -3.94 2.21 -13.30
C LEU A 318 -3.51 2.50 -11.86
N ASP A 319 -2.45 3.29 -11.67
CA ASP A 319 -1.96 3.70 -10.34
C ASP A 319 -2.94 4.60 -9.56
N ARG A 320 -3.95 5.17 -10.23
CA ARG A 320 -5.01 5.97 -9.59
C ARG A 320 -6.13 5.15 -8.97
N ILE A 321 -6.18 3.83 -9.19
CA ILE A 321 -7.23 2.99 -8.60
C ILE A 321 -7.07 3.02 -7.07
N PRO A 322 -8.09 3.44 -6.30
CA PRO A 322 -7.97 3.53 -4.85
C PRO A 322 -8.13 2.15 -4.20
N ASN A 323 -7.66 2.03 -2.95
CA ASN A 323 -7.81 0.83 -2.09
C ASN A 323 -7.25 -0.48 -2.70
N VAL A 324 -6.20 -0.38 -3.52
CA VAL A 324 -5.44 -1.53 -4.04
C VAL A 324 -4.70 -2.25 -2.92
N TYR A 325 -4.16 -1.48 -1.99
CA TYR A 325 -3.55 -1.98 -0.76
C TYR A 325 -4.35 -1.49 0.44
N HIS A 326 -4.22 -2.20 1.55
CA HIS A 326 -4.86 -1.83 2.79
C HIS A 326 -4.33 -0.48 3.28
N ARG A 327 -5.24 0.43 3.68
CA ARG A 327 -4.93 1.83 4.03
C ARG A 327 -3.76 1.97 5.01
N TRP A 328 -3.70 1.09 6.00
CA TRP A 328 -2.68 1.14 7.05
C TRP A 328 -1.59 0.07 6.92
N LEU A 329 -1.78 -0.90 6.01
CA LEU A 329 -0.86 -2.01 5.82
C LEU A 329 -0.49 -2.10 4.33
N PRO A 330 0.49 -1.32 3.86
CA PRO A 330 0.82 -1.25 2.43
C PRO A 330 1.13 -2.62 1.80
N ASP A 331 1.68 -3.56 2.59
CA ASP A 331 2.01 -4.91 2.13
C ASP A 331 0.79 -5.85 2.07
N LYS A 332 -0.36 -5.43 2.60
CA LYS A 332 -1.59 -6.24 2.62
C LYS A 332 -2.48 -5.87 1.43
N PRO A 333 -2.89 -6.86 0.62
CA PRO A 333 -3.89 -6.66 -0.44
C PRO A 333 -5.17 -6.01 0.10
N GLY A 334 -5.61 -4.93 -0.56
CA GLY A 334 -6.91 -4.32 -0.34
C GLY A 334 -8.00 -4.99 -1.20
N SER A 335 -9.23 -4.50 -1.10
CA SER A 335 -10.39 -5.06 -1.82
C SER A 335 -10.23 -5.04 -3.34
N ASN A 336 -9.49 -4.06 -3.88
CA ASN A 336 -9.29 -3.89 -5.32
C ASN A 336 -8.00 -4.50 -5.85
N HIS A 337 -7.22 -5.18 -4.99
CA HIS A 337 -5.90 -5.70 -5.34
C HIS A 337 -5.96 -6.67 -6.52
N SER A 338 -6.90 -7.61 -6.53
CA SER A 338 -7.02 -8.64 -7.57
C SER A 338 -7.36 -8.05 -8.94
N LEU A 339 -8.24 -7.04 -8.98
CA LEU A 339 -8.59 -6.31 -10.21
C LEU A 339 -7.41 -5.48 -10.72
N PHE A 340 -6.70 -4.81 -9.82
CA PHE A 340 -5.50 -4.04 -10.15
C PHE A 340 -4.39 -4.93 -10.74
N ILE A 341 -4.10 -6.09 -10.14
CA ILE A 341 -3.07 -7.00 -10.63
C ILE A 341 -3.40 -7.54 -12.03
N GLN A 342 -4.68 -7.82 -12.32
CA GLN A 342 -5.10 -8.24 -13.67
C GLN A 342 -4.76 -7.17 -14.73
N LEU A 343 -5.08 -5.91 -14.47
CA LEU A 343 -4.73 -4.80 -15.37
C LEU A 343 -3.21 -4.56 -15.44
N LYS A 344 -2.50 -4.71 -14.32
CA LYS A 344 -1.04 -4.56 -14.25
C LYS A 344 -0.30 -5.61 -15.09
N ASP A 345 -0.82 -6.83 -15.16
CA ASP A 345 -0.28 -7.87 -16.04
C ASP A 345 -0.37 -7.44 -17.51
N HIS A 346 -1.49 -6.85 -17.93
CA HIS A 346 -1.64 -6.34 -19.30
C HIS A 346 -0.69 -5.17 -19.60
N ILE A 347 -0.46 -4.25 -18.66
CA ILE A 347 0.56 -3.21 -18.80
C ILE A 347 1.96 -3.83 -18.95
N SER A 348 2.30 -4.80 -18.10
CA SER A 348 3.60 -5.49 -18.14
C SER A 348 3.80 -6.17 -19.50
N LYS A 349 2.75 -6.83 -20.01
CA LYS A 349 2.73 -7.43 -21.34
C LYS A 349 2.84 -6.38 -22.45
N ALA A 350 2.24 -5.21 -22.31
CA ALA A 350 2.37 -4.11 -23.26
C ALA A 350 3.84 -3.66 -23.37
N TYR A 351 4.54 -3.45 -22.25
CA TYR A 351 5.97 -3.13 -22.28
C TYR A 351 6.79 -4.19 -23.01
N VAL A 352 6.59 -5.47 -22.66
CA VAL A 352 7.30 -6.59 -23.32
C VAL A 352 7.03 -6.60 -24.83
N LEU A 353 5.77 -6.43 -25.26
CA LEU A 353 5.41 -6.37 -26.67
C LEU A 353 5.98 -5.14 -27.37
N TYR A 354 6.04 -3.99 -26.70
CA TYR A 354 6.58 -2.75 -27.25
C TYR A 354 8.07 -2.90 -27.59
N TYR A 355 8.87 -3.45 -26.67
CA TYR A 355 10.29 -3.66 -26.91
C TYR A 355 10.56 -4.82 -27.88
N SER A 356 9.76 -5.89 -27.86
CA SER A 356 9.99 -7.07 -28.70
C SER A 356 9.48 -6.95 -30.15
N ARG A 357 8.58 -6.01 -30.45
CA ARG A 357 8.06 -5.82 -31.82
C ARG A 357 9.03 -5.06 -32.73
N ASN A 358 10.06 -4.42 -32.19
CA ASN A 358 11.03 -3.70 -33.00
C ASN A 358 11.94 -4.69 -33.74
N THR A 359 11.90 -4.66 -35.07
CA THR A 359 12.79 -5.49 -35.89
C THR A 359 14.25 -5.01 -35.81
N ILE A 360 14.45 -3.72 -35.52
CA ILE A 360 15.76 -3.11 -35.34
C ILE A 360 16.30 -3.51 -33.98
N GLN A 361 17.52 -4.05 -33.97
CA GLN A 361 18.19 -4.44 -32.74
C GLN A 361 18.85 -3.22 -32.12
N ASN A 362 18.64 -3.01 -30.81
CA ASN A 362 19.21 -1.89 -30.07
C ASN A 362 18.87 -0.53 -30.72
N GLY A 363 17.60 -0.38 -31.14
CA GLY A 363 17.10 0.84 -31.78
C GLY A 363 16.89 2.02 -30.83
N ASP A 364 17.03 1.82 -29.52
CA ASP A 364 17.04 2.85 -28.47
C ASP A 364 18.45 3.19 -27.99
N PHE A 365 19.48 2.56 -28.58
CA PHE A 365 20.91 2.76 -28.29
C PHE A 365 21.32 2.49 -26.83
N SER A 366 20.47 1.83 -26.04
CA SER A 366 20.71 1.51 -24.63
C SER A 366 21.91 0.57 -24.41
N ALA A 367 22.28 -0.21 -25.43
CA ALA A 367 23.47 -1.06 -25.44
C ALA A 367 24.62 -0.47 -26.27
N GLY A 368 24.70 0.86 -26.34
CA GLY A 368 25.72 1.54 -27.14
C GLY A 368 25.56 1.25 -28.64
N PHE A 369 26.66 1.00 -29.34
CA PHE A 369 26.65 0.64 -30.78
C PHE A 369 26.47 -0.85 -31.05
N LYS A 370 26.04 -1.65 -30.07
CA LYS A 370 25.82 -3.08 -30.30
C LYS A 370 24.81 -3.28 -31.44
N TYR A 371 25.12 -4.16 -32.39
CA TYR A 371 24.37 -4.42 -33.63
C TYR A 371 24.36 -3.29 -34.67
N TRP A 372 25.05 -2.17 -34.42
CA TRP A 372 25.20 -1.07 -35.36
C TRP A 372 26.64 -1.00 -35.88
N SER A 373 26.80 -0.72 -37.18
CA SER A 373 28.08 -0.36 -37.78
C SER A 373 28.18 1.16 -37.80
N ALA A 374 29.11 1.73 -37.03
CA ALA A 374 29.24 3.17 -36.83
C ALA A 374 30.65 3.68 -37.22
N SER A 375 30.71 4.90 -37.78
CA SER A 375 31.96 5.65 -37.96
C SER A 375 32.61 5.97 -36.61
N ARG A 376 33.93 6.20 -36.60
CA ARG A 376 34.71 6.43 -35.37
C ARG A 376 34.29 7.67 -34.57
N ASP A 377 33.69 8.64 -35.24
CA ASP A 377 33.26 9.92 -34.70
C ASP A 377 31.81 9.92 -34.21
N ALA A 378 31.04 8.86 -34.47
CA ALA A 378 29.70 8.68 -33.90
C ALA A 378 29.79 8.53 -32.38
N LYS A 379 28.88 9.17 -31.65
CA LYS A 379 28.84 9.11 -30.18
C LYS A 379 27.47 8.71 -29.68
N ILE A 380 27.43 8.10 -28.50
CA ILE A 380 26.19 7.90 -27.76
C ILE A 380 26.34 8.68 -26.46
N ASN A 381 25.39 9.58 -26.23
CA ASN A 381 25.31 10.35 -25.00
C ASN A 381 24.28 9.67 -24.10
N GLU A 382 24.71 9.20 -22.95
CA GLU A 382 23.84 8.58 -21.94
C GLU A 382 23.39 9.65 -20.93
N THR A 383 22.10 9.68 -20.65
CA THR A 383 21.49 10.34 -19.49
C THR A 383 21.03 9.26 -18.50
N ASP A 384 20.56 9.67 -17.32
CA ASP A 384 20.07 8.72 -16.30
C ASP A 384 18.92 7.81 -16.80
N ASP A 385 18.22 8.20 -17.87
CA ASP A 385 17.04 7.54 -18.41
C ASP A 385 17.10 7.17 -19.91
N LYS A 386 18.06 7.68 -20.69
CA LYS A 386 18.07 7.55 -22.16
C LYS A 386 19.49 7.47 -22.76
N SER A 387 19.58 6.86 -23.94
CA SER A 387 20.80 6.84 -24.76
C SER A 387 20.51 7.50 -26.10
N ILE A 388 21.20 8.60 -26.40
CA ILE A 388 20.97 9.39 -27.61
C ILE A 388 22.14 9.20 -28.56
N LEU A 389 21.86 8.72 -29.77
CA LEU A 389 22.82 8.68 -30.86
C LEU A 389 23.11 10.10 -31.37
N PHE A 390 24.38 10.46 -31.42
CA PHE A 390 24.88 11.75 -31.88
C PHE A 390 25.71 11.59 -33.17
N ILE A 391 25.23 12.23 -34.25
CA ILE A 391 25.88 12.31 -35.56
C ILE A 391 26.45 13.74 -35.69
N PRO A 392 27.76 13.93 -35.42
CA PRO A 392 28.38 15.25 -35.33
C PRO A 392 28.68 15.92 -36.67
N SER A 393 28.74 15.14 -37.76
CA SER A 393 29.11 15.66 -39.08
C SER A 393 28.62 14.79 -40.22
N TRP A 394 28.63 15.35 -41.42
CA TRP A 394 28.18 14.69 -42.64
C TRP A 394 29.01 13.45 -43.02
N SER A 395 30.23 13.34 -42.49
CA SER A 395 31.11 12.19 -42.70
C SER A 395 30.82 11.01 -41.76
N THR A 396 30.00 11.24 -40.72
CA THR A 396 29.58 10.21 -39.77
C THR A 396 28.45 9.37 -40.37
N GLN A 397 28.60 8.04 -40.35
CA GLN A 397 27.60 7.10 -40.82
C GLN A 397 27.33 6.05 -39.75
N VAL A 398 26.06 5.76 -39.51
CA VAL A 398 25.63 4.62 -38.67
C VAL A 398 24.67 3.76 -39.49
N SER A 399 24.82 2.43 -39.43
CA SER A 399 24.02 1.53 -40.27
C SER A 399 23.78 0.18 -39.63
N GLN A 400 22.67 -0.47 -40.00
CA GLN A 400 22.33 -1.82 -39.56
C GLN A 400 21.68 -2.60 -40.70
N GLN A 401 22.09 -3.86 -40.86
CA GLN A 401 21.45 -4.81 -41.77
C GLN A 401 20.36 -5.59 -41.01
N LEU A 402 19.19 -5.71 -41.63
CA LEU A 402 18.00 -6.33 -41.05
C LEU A 402 17.53 -7.48 -41.93
N HIS A 403 16.98 -8.52 -41.30
CA HIS A 403 16.22 -9.57 -41.98
C HIS A 403 14.73 -9.32 -41.78
N VAL A 404 13.97 -9.30 -42.86
CA VAL A 404 12.54 -9.01 -42.89
C VAL A 404 11.79 -9.99 -43.77
N LYS A 405 10.46 -10.02 -43.66
CA LYS A 405 9.61 -10.82 -44.53
C LYS A 405 9.37 -10.04 -45.84
N PRO A 406 9.74 -10.60 -47.01
CA PRO A 406 9.46 -9.96 -48.30
C PRO A 406 7.98 -9.67 -48.49
N ASN A 407 7.68 -8.62 -49.25
CA ASN A 407 6.34 -8.17 -49.66
C ASN A 407 5.37 -7.89 -48.51
N SER A 408 5.87 -7.82 -47.27
CA SER A 408 5.08 -7.48 -46.08
C SER A 408 5.17 -5.99 -45.78
N GLN A 409 4.16 -5.40 -45.16
CA GLN A 409 4.17 -3.97 -44.88
C GLN A 409 4.86 -3.68 -43.55
N TYR A 410 5.77 -2.72 -43.56
CA TYR A 410 6.49 -2.25 -42.39
C TYR A 410 6.32 -0.74 -42.22
N LEU A 411 6.34 -0.30 -40.96
CA LEU A 411 6.42 1.11 -40.60
C LEU A 411 7.78 1.39 -39.98
N LEU A 412 8.55 2.28 -40.60
CA LEU A 412 9.71 2.89 -40.00
C LEU A 412 9.25 4.10 -39.17
N ARG A 413 9.58 4.13 -37.88
CA ARG A 413 9.33 5.26 -36.97
C ARG A 413 10.66 5.71 -36.37
N VAL A 414 10.96 7.00 -36.47
CA VAL A 414 12.20 7.60 -35.97
C VAL A 414 11.85 8.80 -35.11
N ARG A 415 12.39 8.85 -33.88
CA ARG A 415 12.36 10.03 -33.02
C ARG A 415 13.75 10.68 -33.01
N GLY A 416 13.84 11.85 -33.61
CA GLY A 416 15.12 12.53 -33.85
C GLY A 416 15.01 14.05 -33.76
N LYS A 417 16.16 14.70 -33.68
CA LYS A 417 16.31 16.15 -33.57
C LYS A 417 17.44 16.62 -34.46
N LYS A 418 17.19 17.62 -35.29
CA LYS A 418 18.20 18.25 -36.14
C LYS A 418 18.59 19.61 -35.60
N GLU A 419 19.89 19.86 -35.51
CA GLU A 419 20.44 21.17 -35.15
C GLU A 419 21.43 21.67 -36.22
N GLY A 420 21.47 22.99 -36.40
CA GLY A 420 22.26 23.65 -37.43
C GLY A 420 21.59 23.68 -38.80
N LYS A 421 22.39 23.93 -39.83
CA LYS A 421 21.96 23.91 -41.24
C LYS A 421 21.74 22.46 -41.72
N GLY A 422 21.45 22.25 -42.99
CA GLY A 422 21.35 20.91 -43.58
C GLY A 422 20.22 20.03 -43.02
N ASN A 423 20.27 18.76 -43.40
CA ASN A 423 19.24 17.76 -43.13
C ASN A 423 19.85 16.55 -42.42
N GLY A 424 19.17 16.08 -41.37
CA GLY A 424 19.37 14.74 -40.83
C GLY A 424 18.55 13.76 -41.64
N TYR A 425 19.05 12.55 -41.86
CA TYR A 425 18.30 11.54 -42.60
C TYR A 425 18.43 10.15 -42.01
N VAL A 426 17.34 9.39 -42.17
CA VAL A 426 17.32 7.94 -42.00
C VAL A 426 16.83 7.33 -43.31
N LYS A 427 17.72 6.60 -43.97
CA LYS A 427 17.45 5.89 -45.21
C LYS A 427 17.17 4.42 -44.91
N ILE A 428 16.20 3.87 -45.60
CA ILE A 428 15.96 2.43 -45.62
C ILE A 428 16.04 1.95 -47.07
N SER A 429 16.84 0.92 -47.32
CA SER A 429 17.08 0.41 -48.66
C SER A 429 17.00 -1.11 -48.73
N ASP A 430 16.50 -1.63 -49.84
CA ASP A 430 16.55 -3.07 -50.16
C ASP A 430 17.64 -3.38 -51.20
N VAL A 431 17.94 -4.67 -51.39
CA VAL A 431 18.96 -5.14 -52.37
C VAL A 431 18.59 -4.76 -53.82
N GLY A 432 17.32 -4.45 -54.08
CA GLY A 432 16.81 -3.98 -55.37
C GLY A 432 16.99 -2.48 -55.62
N ASN A 433 17.72 -1.76 -54.75
CA ASN A 433 17.90 -0.30 -54.79
C ASN A 433 16.60 0.51 -54.60
N HIS A 434 15.55 -0.06 -54.01
CA HIS A 434 14.43 0.74 -53.53
C HIS A 434 14.86 1.45 -52.25
N VAL A 435 14.93 2.78 -52.29
CA VAL A 435 15.38 3.61 -51.18
C VAL A 435 14.27 4.55 -50.79
N GLU A 436 13.89 4.52 -49.52
CA GLU A 436 13.01 5.50 -48.91
C GLU A 436 13.78 6.29 -47.85
N THR A 437 13.44 7.56 -47.66
CA THR A 437 14.20 8.47 -46.76
C THR A 437 13.28 9.27 -45.86
N LEU A 438 13.53 9.21 -44.55
CA LEU A 438 13.00 10.15 -43.57
C LEU A 438 13.99 11.29 -43.37
N THR A 439 13.53 12.53 -43.56
CA THR A 439 14.36 13.73 -43.47
C THR A 439 13.93 14.62 -42.31
N PHE A 440 14.89 15.10 -41.53
CA PHE A 440 14.72 15.98 -40.37
C PHE A 440 15.44 17.32 -40.61
N THR A 441 14.79 18.43 -40.29
CA THR A 441 15.32 19.78 -40.46
C THR A 441 15.20 20.57 -39.16
N SER A 442 15.98 21.64 -39.00
CA SER A 442 15.93 22.46 -37.78
C SER A 442 14.58 23.16 -37.57
N SER A 443 13.81 23.39 -38.63
CA SER A 443 12.46 23.98 -38.54
C SER A 443 11.43 23.05 -37.91
N ASP A 444 11.66 21.73 -37.95
CA ASP A 444 10.78 20.74 -37.33
C ASP A 444 10.65 20.98 -35.82
N ASN A 445 11.70 21.50 -35.18
CA ASN A 445 11.79 21.73 -33.74
C ASN A 445 10.80 22.80 -33.22
N HIS A 446 10.20 23.62 -34.10
CA HIS A 446 9.29 24.71 -33.71
C HIS A 446 7.80 24.30 -33.65
N THR A 447 7.44 23.07 -34.04
CA THR A 447 6.03 22.66 -34.22
C THR A 447 5.37 22.05 -32.97
N ASN A 448 6.12 21.78 -31.90
CA ASN A 448 5.64 20.98 -30.75
C ASN A 448 5.51 21.77 -29.43
N GLN A 449 4.95 22.99 -29.45
CA GLN A 449 4.65 23.75 -28.22
C GLN A 449 3.38 23.30 -27.45
N MET A 450 2.61 22.33 -27.96
CA MET A 450 1.31 21.97 -27.36
C MET A 450 1.34 20.79 -26.38
N TYR A 451 2.45 20.04 -26.29
CA TYR A 451 2.61 18.96 -25.32
C TYR A 451 4.03 19.00 -24.74
N ASN A 452 4.16 18.86 -23.42
CA ASN A 452 5.41 18.81 -22.66
C ASN A 452 6.27 17.58 -23.05
N GLU A 453 6.71 17.49 -24.29
CA GLU A 453 7.66 16.48 -24.75
C GLU A 453 9.07 17.08 -24.82
N SER A 454 10.00 16.37 -24.20
CA SER A 454 11.38 16.76 -23.90
C SER A 454 12.14 17.35 -25.10
N GLU A 455 12.88 18.44 -24.83
CA GLU A 455 14.09 18.90 -25.53
C GLU A 455 14.08 19.04 -27.07
N GLY A 456 12.91 19.13 -27.71
CA GLY A 456 12.79 19.46 -29.13
C GLY A 456 13.00 18.29 -30.11
N PHE A 457 12.88 17.04 -29.65
CA PHE A 457 12.83 15.87 -30.53
C PHE A 457 11.45 15.70 -31.16
N ILE A 458 11.40 15.26 -32.42
CA ILE A 458 10.16 15.01 -33.16
C ILE A 458 10.12 13.59 -33.71
N THR A 459 8.91 13.06 -33.89
CA THR A 459 8.68 11.71 -34.44
C THR A 459 8.24 11.81 -35.91
N LYS A 460 8.94 11.11 -36.80
CA LYS A 460 8.53 10.93 -38.21
C LYS A 460 8.33 9.45 -38.53
N THR A 461 7.39 9.17 -39.42
CA THR A 461 7.05 7.81 -39.83
C THR A 461 7.01 7.69 -41.36
N LEU A 462 7.28 6.48 -41.83
CA LEU A 462 7.30 6.12 -43.25
C LEU A 462 6.87 4.66 -43.38
N SER A 463 6.00 4.36 -44.36
CA SER A 463 5.63 2.98 -44.68
C SER A 463 6.49 2.43 -45.80
N ILE A 464 6.90 1.17 -45.70
CA ILE A 464 7.69 0.47 -46.72
C ILE A 464 7.19 -0.96 -46.90
N ARG A 465 7.32 -1.47 -48.12
CA ARG A 465 7.09 -2.88 -48.46
C ARG A 465 8.32 -3.43 -49.20
N PRO A 466 9.27 -4.08 -48.50
CA PRO A 466 10.51 -4.56 -49.12
C PRO A 466 10.23 -5.68 -50.11
N TYR A 467 10.92 -5.69 -51.26
CA TYR A 467 10.80 -6.79 -52.22
C TYR A 467 11.67 -7.99 -51.87
N THR A 468 12.71 -7.77 -51.06
CA THR A 468 13.68 -8.78 -50.62
C THR A 468 13.57 -9.03 -49.12
N ASP A 469 14.27 -10.04 -48.62
CA ASP A 469 14.33 -10.40 -47.20
C ASP A 469 15.41 -9.63 -46.42
N GLN A 470 16.17 -8.78 -47.11
CA GLN A 470 17.24 -7.98 -46.54
C GLN A 470 16.97 -6.49 -46.70
N LEU A 471 17.03 -5.78 -45.58
CA LEU A 471 16.96 -4.32 -45.53
C LEU A 471 18.21 -3.75 -44.90
N ARG A 472 18.60 -2.56 -45.32
CA ARG A 472 19.66 -1.77 -44.72
C ARG A 472 19.12 -0.43 -44.26
N ILE A 473 19.35 -0.11 -43.00
CA ILE A 473 19.11 1.22 -42.43
C ILE A 473 20.43 1.98 -42.45
N ASP A 474 20.41 3.21 -42.95
CA ASP A 474 21.54 4.13 -42.96
C ASP A 474 21.13 5.47 -42.34
N ILE A 475 21.86 5.88 -41.31
CA ILE A 475 21.66 7.12 -40.56
C ILE A 475 22.82 8.06 -40.85
N GLY A 476 22.50 9.29 -41.22
CA GLY A 476 23.51 10.32 -41.46
C GLY A 476 22.92 11.72 -41.47
N GLU A 477 23.76 12.68 -41.81
CA GLU A 477 23.38 14.09 -41.87
C GLU A 477 24.15 14.78 -43.01
N THR A 478 23.74 15.96 -43.46
CA THR A 478 24.38 16.66 -44.60
C THR A 478 25.25 17.84 -44.20
N GLU A 479 24.94 18.52 -43.09
CA GLU A 479 25.68 19.64 -42.52
C GLU A 479 25.15 19.92 -41.10
N GLY A 480 26.00 20.04 -40.09
CA GLY A 480 25.57 20.33 -38.71
C GLY A 480 25.47 19.06 -37.86
N THR A 481 24.47 18.98 -36.99
CA THR A 481 24.36 17.88 -36.00
C THR A 481 23.01 17.21 -36.06
N PHE A 482 22.96 15.88 -36.08
CA PHE A 482 21.73 15.11 -36.01
C PHE A 482 21.74 14.18 -34.79
N MET A 483 20.65 14.17 -34.03
CA MET A 483 20.48 13.36 -32.82
C MET A 483 19.29 12.43 -32.99
N ILE A 484 19.43 11.18 -32.54
CA ILE A 484 18.35 10.20 -32.60
C ILE A 484 18.20 9.56 -31.23
N GLU A 485 16.99 9.61 -30.70
CA GLU A 485 16.64 8.96 -29.45
C GLU A 485 16.15 7.53 -29.70
N SER A 486 15.35 7.30 -30.75
CA SER A 486 14.90 5.95 -31.08
C SER A 486 14.59 5.75 -32.56
N ILE A 487 14.76 4.51 -33.00
CA ILE A 487 14.41 4.03 -34.33
C ILE A 487 13.76 2.64 -34.25
N GLU A 488 12.57 2.54 -34.84
CA GLU A 488 11.74 1.34 -34.82
C GLU A 488 11.34 0.93 -36.24
N LEU A 489 11.44 -0.38 -36.54
CA LEU A 489 10.85 -0.96 -37.75
C LEU A 489 9.80 -2.00 -37.35
N LEU A 490 8.54 -1.66 -37.55
CA LEU A 490 7.39 -2.41 -37.07
C LEU A 490 6.75 -3.18 -38.23
N HIS A 491 6.59 -4.50 -38.08
CA HIS A 491 5.83 -5.30 -39.03
C HIS A 491 4.32 -5.08 -38.82
N ILE A 492 3.65 -4.51 -39.82
CA ILE A 492 2.19 -4.33 -39.80
C ILE A 492 1.54 -5.64 -40.23
N LYS A 493 1.04 -6.41 -39.27
CA LYS A 493 0.16 -7.54 -39.54
C LYS A 493 -1.26 -7.00 -39.69
N VAL A 494 -1.77 -7.01 -40.93
CA VAL A 494 -3.18 -6.71 -41.24
C VAL A 494 -4.05 -7.89 -40.82
#